data_AF-A0A926TL48-F1
#
_entry.id   AF-A0A926TL48-F1
#
_cell.length_a   1.000
_cell.length_b   1.000
_cell.length_c   1.000
_cell.angle_alpha   90.00
_cell.angle_beta   90.00
_cell.angle_gamma   90.00
#
_symmetry.space_group_name_H-M   'P 1'
#
loop_
_entity.id
_entity.type
_entity.pdbx_description
1 polymer ?
#
loop_
_entity_poly.entity_id
_entity_poly.type
_entity_poly.pdbx_seq_one_letter_code
_entity_poly.pdbx_strand_id
1 'polypeptide(L)'
;MSLLVETLNRIVAFLESSHPIMTDIARSLQPGLSYEEITSKLEDFPYLLPTELIELYQWRNGQAGAYPDEFAPYYRLLSLEDALKEYKCQIELAKEFSEDDLPWQKLYDPCWLPIFKEDSNFYVIPTSLKPQKHSPILDKSEYFCSDDVWKSEVFPNLTNMMLAVAECWESGAYHIAKNIYGEDYLSIRLSNTSMINLKYRPGRKRSVELLLNAQESELSKEELIGAYHELVAINHPRAEETLKRGSQKYARIDSDLSNSLEFLLSDLKRQQESG
;
A
#
# COMPACT_ATOMS: atom_id res chain seq x y z
N MET A 1 -25.67 0.35 -2.70
CA MET A 1 -24.36 0.98 -2.42
C MET A 1 -23.34 -0.14 -2.46
N SER A 2 -22.13 0.08 -2.99
CA SER A 2 -21.10 -0.97 -3.03
C SER A 2 -20.44 -1.13 -1.65
N LEU A 3 -19.80 -2.28 -1.41
CA LEU A 3 -19.05 -2.53 -0.18
C LEU A 3 -17.92 -1.51 0.02
N LEU A 4 -17.29 -1.07 -1.07
CA LEU A 4 -16.29 -0.01 -1.06
C LEU A 4 -16.86 1.28 -0.46
N VAL A 5 -17.96 1.80 -1.02
CA VAL A 5 -18.60 3.05 -0.56
C VAL A 5 -19.14 2.92 0.87
N GLU A 6 -19.71 1.76 1.23
CA GLU A 6 -20.11 1.48 2.62
C GLU A 6 -18.93 1.56 3.59
N THR A 7 -17.79 1.01 3.20
CA THR A 7 -16.56 1.03 4.00
C THR A 7 -15.97 2.44 4.09
N LEU A 8 -15.95 3.19 2.99
CA LEU A 8 -15.50 4.58 2.96
C LEU A 8 -16.35 5.49 3.86
N ASN A 9 -17.68 5.31 3.83
CA ASN A 9 -18.58 6.02 4.73
C ASN A 9 -18.36 5.64 6.20
N ARG A 10 -18.01 4.38 6.47
CA ARG A 10 -17.64 3.91 7.81
C ARG A 10 -16.38 4.63 8.34
N ILE A 11 -15.36 4.77 7.49
CA ILE A 11 -14.14 5.53 7.81
C ILE A 11 -14.48 6.99 8.14
N VAL A 12 -15.24 7.66 7.27
CA VAL A 12 -15.59 9.08 7.50
C VAL A 12 -16.41 9.26 8.78
N ALA A 13 -17.39 8.39 9.05
CA ALA A 13 -18.15 8.45 10.29
C ALA A 13 -17.27 8.29 11.54
N PHE A 14 -16.24 7.44 11.48
CA PHE A 14 -15.26 7.32 12.55
C PHE A 14 -14.44 8.61 12.71
N LEU A 15 -13.93 9.16 11.61
CA LEU A 15 -13.12 10.39 11.61
C LEU A 15 -13.89 11.61 12.14
N GLU A 16 -15.16 11.76 11.76
CA GLU A 16 -16.02 12.88 12.17
C GLU A 16 -16.44 12.82 13.65
N SER A 17 -16.49 11.64 14.25
CA SER A 17 -16.93 11.44 15.64
C SER A 17 -15.80 11.45 16.67
N SER A 18 -14.55 11.65 16.23
CA SER A 18 -13.34 11.41 17.04
C SER A 18 -12.61 12.70 17.43
N HIS A 19 -11.30 12.78 17.13
CA HIS A 19 -10.40 13.87 17.51
C HIS A 19 -10.44 15.04 16.50
N PRO A 20 -10.20 16.31 16.88
CA PRO A 20 -10.20 17.44 15.93
C PRO A 20 -9.38 17.21 14.67
N ILE A 21 -8.15 16.70 14.79
CA ILE A 21 -7.30 16.35 13.64
C ILE A 21 -7.99 15.34 12.70
N MET A 22 -8.66 14.33 13.24
CA MET A 22 -9.39 13.34 12.43
C MET A 22 -10.58 13.97 11.71
N THR A 23 -11.28 14.89 12.39
CA THR A 23 -12.37 15.65 11.76
C THR A 23 -11.85 16.54 10.63
N ASP A 24 -10.67 17.12 10.78
CA ASP A 24 -10.05 17.93 9.72
C ASP A 24 -9.63 17.07 8.52
N ILE A 25 -9.15 15.83 8.74
CA ILE A 25 -8.95 14.83 7.68
C ILE A 25 -10.26 14.57 6.92
N ALA A 26 -11.38 14.36 7.63
CA ALA A 26 -12.67 14.14 6.99
C ALA A 26 -13.12 15.37 6.17
N ARG A 27 -12.88 16.58 6.67
CA ARG A 27 -13.21 17.84 5.99
C ARG A 27 -12.34 18.13 4.78
N SER A 28 -11.12 17.58 4.73
CA SER A 28 -10.22 17.77 3.59
C SER A 28 -10.67 16.99 2.36
N LEU A 29 -11.53 15.98 2.52
CA LEU A 29 -12.07 15.20 1.42
C LEU A 29 -12.96 16.06 0.51
N GLN A 30 -12.55 16.17 -0.75
CA GLN A 30 -13.24 16.97 -1.76
C GLN A 30 -14.55 16.30 -2.20
N PRO A 31 -15.56 17.07 -2.63
CA PRO A 31 -16.77 16.50 -3.22
C PRO A 31 -16.45 15.47 -4.32
N GLY A 32 -17.26 14.41 -4.39
CA GLY A 32 -17.13 13.41 -5.44
C GLY A 32 -17.49 13.97 -6.82
N LEU A 33 -16.98 13.32 -7.86
CA LEU A 33 -17.22 13.68 -9.26
C LEU A 33 -18.42 12.90 -9.83
N SER A 34 -19.13 13.50 -10.76
CA SER A 34 -20.04 12.76 -11.64
C SER A 34 -19.26 11.86 -12.61
N TYR A 35 -19.94 10.87 -13.20
CA TYR A 35 -19.34 10.02 -14.21
C TYR A 35 -18.89 10.83 -15.44
N GLU A 36 -19.69 11.83 -15.81
CA GLU A 36 -19.42 12.75 -16.92
C GLU A 36 -18.17 13.60 -16.64
N GLU A 37 -18.00 14.10 -15.42
CA GLU A 37 -16.79 14.84 -15.01
C GLU A 37 -15.55 13.94 -15.03
N ILE A 38 -15.65 12.71 -14.53
CA ILE A 38 -14.54 11.73 -14.60
C ILE A 38 -14.17 11.47 -16.06
N THR A 39 -15.17 11.19 -16.91
CA THR A 39 -14.94 10.90 -18.34
C THR A 39 -14.30 12.08 -19.05
N SER A 40 -14.75 13.31 -18.77
CA SER A 40 -14.18 14.52 -19.35
C SER A 40 -12.72 14.74 -18.92
N LYS A 41 -12.38 14.46 -17.66
CA LYS A 41 -11.00 14.60 -17.16
C LYS A 41 -10.06 13.53 -17.74
N LEU A 42 -10.60 12.38 -18.15
CA LEU A 42 -9.85 11.27 -18.73
C LEU A 42 -9.72 11.33 -20.25
N GLU A 43 -10.15 12.40 -20.92
CA GLU A 43 -10.15 12.50 -22.39
C GLU A 43 -8.77 12.22 -23.01
N ASP A 44 -7.70 12.69 -22.36
CA ASP A 44 -6.30 12.49 -22.78
C ASP A 44 -5.63 11.25 -22.13
N PHE A 45 -6.35 10.51 -21.28
CA PHE A 45 -5.81 9.35 -20.58
C PHE A 45 -6.08 8.07 -21.40
N PRO A 46 -5.06 7.32 -21.83
CA PRO A 46 -5.22 6.28 -22.85
C PRO A 46 -5.82 4.96 -22.34
N TYR A 47 -6.16 4.86 -21.04
CA TYR A 47 -6.65 3.64 -20.41
C TYR A 47 -7.99 3.86 -19.72
N LEU A 48 -8.71 2.76 -19.49
CA LEU A 48 -9.95 2.74 -18.72
C LEU A 48 -9.64 2.50 -17.24
N LEU A 49 -10.30 3.27 -16.37
CA LEU A 49 -10.23 3.05 -14.93
C LEU A 49 -11.05 1.81 -14.54
N PRO A 50 -10.59 1.02 -13.55
CA PRO A 50 -11.41 -0.02 -12.94
C PRO A 50 -12.68 0.58 -12.29
N THR A 51 -13.77 -0.19 -12.25
CA THR A 51 -15.05 0.25 -11.67
C THR A 51 -14.90 0.76 -10.24
N GLU A 52 -14.13 0.07 -9.39
CA GLU A 52 -13.90 0.53 -8.00
C GLU A 52 -13.21 1.90 -7.92
N LEU A 53 -12.33 2.22 -8.86
CA LEU A 53 -11.66 3.51 -8.86
C LEU A 53 -12.60 4.64 -9.31
N ILE A 54 -13.51 4.35 -10.24
CA ILE A 54 -14.60 5.26 -10.59
C ILE A 54 -15.49 5.49 -9.37
N GLU A 55 -15.89 4.43 -8.66
CA GLU A 55 -16.69 4.54 -7.44
C GLU A 55 -15.99 5.38 -6.35
N LEU A 56 -14.67 5.23 -6.18
CA LEU A 56 -13.88 6.03 -5.24
C LEU A 56 -13.95 7.53 -5.58
N TYR A 57 -13.72 7.90 -6.85
CA TYR A 57 -13.76 9.30 -7.28
C TYR A 57 -15.18 9.88 -7.33
N GLN A 58 -16.20 9.05 -7.56
CA GLN A 58 -17.60 9.45 -7.39
C GLN A 58 -17.98 9.70 -5.94
N TRP A 59 -17.31 9.02 -5.00
CA TRP A 59 -17.48 9.25 -3.57
C TRP A 59 -16.78 10.54 -3.12
N ARG A 60 -15.47 10.68 -3.36
CA ARG A 60 -14.66 11.88 -3.05
C ARG A 60 -13.53 12.07 -4.05
N ASN A 61 -13.28 13.31 -4.48
CA ASN A 61 -12.18 13.62 -5.40
C ASN A 61 -10.85 13.90 -4.70
N GLY A 62 -10.41 12.97 -3.86
CA GLY A 62 -9.17 13.13 -3.08
C GLY A 62 -9.24 14.17 -1.96
N GLN A 63 -8.07 14.55 -1.46
CA GLN A 63 -7.92 15.46 -0.33
C GLN A 63 -7.31 16.80 -0.74
N ALA A 64 -7.88 17.88 -0.22
CA ALA A 64 -7.29 19.22 -0.28
C ALA A 64 -6.24 19.40 0.83
N GLY A 65 -5.27 20.30 0.62
CA GLY A 65 -4.25 20.62 1.63
C GLY A 65 -2.92 19.88 1.43
N ALA A 66 -1.98 20.04 2.36
CA ALA A 66 -0.63 19.49 2.22
C ALA A 66 -0.15 18.69 3.43
N TYR A 67 -0.68 18.93 4.64
CA TYR A 67 -0.36 18.25 5.89
C TYR A 67 -1.13 18.94 7.05
N PRO A 68 -1.61 18.23 8.09
CA PRO A 68 -1.60 16.78 8.36
C PRO A 68 -2.82 16.07 7.77
N ASP A 69 -3.04 16.24 6.46
CA ASP A 69 -4.29 15.87 5.78
C ASP A 69 -4.23 14.48 5.12
N GLU A 70 -3.53 13.51 5.71
CA GLU A 70 -3.51 12.14 5.15
C GLU A 70 -4.83 11.41 5.48
N PHE A 71 -5.45 10.74 4.51
CA PHE A 71 -6.71 10.02 4.70
C PHE A 71 -6.56 8.87 5.71
N ALA A 72 -5.42 8.22 5.64
CA ALA A 72 -4.90 7.27 6.61
C ALA A 72 -3.37 7.44 6.64
N PRO A 73 -2.69 6.99 7.70
CA PRO A 73 -1.23 7.10 7.78
C PRO A 73 -0.61 6.53 6.50
N TYR A 74 0.26 7.30 5.85
CA TYR A 74 0.93 6.97 4.58
C TYR A 74 0.04 6.95 3.34
N TYR A 75 -1.22 7.35 3.45
CA TYR A 75 -2.19 7.30 2.37
C TYR A 75 -2.87 8.65 2.17
N ARG A 76 -2.21 9.56 1.46
CA ARG A 76 -2.88 10.77 0.97
C ARG A 76 -3.63 10.46 -0.32
N LEU A 77 -4.96 10.59 -0.32
CA LEU A 77 -5.76 10.35 -1.52
C LEU A 77 -5.61 11.51 -2.52
N LEU A 78 -5.08 11.21 -3.71
CA LEU A 78 -4.93 12.19 -4.77
C LEU A 78 -6.28 12.51 -5.40
N SER A 79 -6.51 13.78 -5.75
CA SER A 79 -7.59 14.14 -6.69
C SER A 79 -7.31 13.48 -8.04
N LEU A 80 -8.35 13.27 -8.86
CA LEU A 80 -8.16 12.69 -10.19
C LEU A 80 -7.20 13.54 -11.04
N GLU A 81 -7.26 14.86 -10.90
CA GLU A 81 -6.38 15.81 -11.56
C GLU A 81 -4.92 15.65 -11.10
N ASP A 82 -4.70 15.55 -9.78
CA ASP A 82 -3.36 15.34 -9.24
C ASP A 82 -2.81 13.96 -9.63
N ALA A 83 -3.64 12.92 -9.62
CA ALA A 83 -3.29 11.58 -10.10
C ALA A 83 -2.82 11.59 -11.57
N LEU A 84 -3.56 12.28 -12.44
CA LEU A 84 -3.20 12.42 -13.86
C LEU A 84 -1.95 13.29 -14.06
N LYS A 85 -1.76 14.32 -13.24
CA LYS A 85 -0.55 15.15 -13.25
C LYS A 85 0.67 14.34 -12.83
N GLU A 86 0.58 13.61 -11.73
CA GLU A 86 1.65 12.75 -11.23
C GLU A 86 1.96 11.64 -12.24
N TYR A 87 0.95 10.99 -12.82
CA TYR A 87 1.12 10.03 -13.92
C TYR A 87 1.99 10.58 -15.07
N LYS A 88 1.67 11.80 -15.55
CA LYS A 88 2.44 12.45 -16.60
C LYS A 88 3.88 12.74 -16.14
N CYS A 89 4.06 13.27 -14.94
CA CYS A 89 5.38 13.51 -14.36
C CYS A 89 6.22 12.23 -14.26
N GLN A 90 5.63 11.12 -13.82
CA GLN A 90 6.31 9.83 -13.70
C GLN A 90 6.75 9.26 -15.06
N ILE A 91 5.92 9.41 -16.10
CA ILE A 91 6.31 9.04 -17.47
C ILE A 91 7.49 9.88 -17.97
N GLU A 92 7.45 11.19 -17.76
CA GLU A 92 8.54 12.07 -18.23
C GLU A 92 9.85 11.81 -17.47
N LEU A 93 9.78 11.60 -16.15
CA LEU A 93 10.94 11.17 -15.36
C LEU A 93 11.48 9.83 -15.87
N ALA A 94 10.63 8.83 -16.09
CA ALA A 94 11.06 7.55 -16.63
C ALA A 94 11.75 7.68 -18.00
N LYS A 95 11.27 8.58 -18.87
CA LYS A 95 11.92 8.86 -20.16
C LYS A 95 13.28 9.54 -19.99
N GLU A 96 13.38 10.50 -19.06
CA GLU A 96 14.63 11.21 -18.76
C GLU A 96 15.72 10.26 -18.27
N PHE A 97 15.36 9.28 -17.43
CA PHE A 97 16.27 8.27 -16.89
C PHE A 97 16.41 7.02 -17.77
N SER A 98 15.80 7.00 -18.97
CA SER A 98 15.92 5.84 -19.85
C SER A 98 17.30 5.77 -20.51
N GLU A 99 17.81 4.55 -20.61
CA GLU A 99 19.08 4.24 -21.24
C GLU A 99 18.86 3.19 -22.34
N ASP A 100 19.83 3.00 -23.24
CA ASP A 100 19.69 2.09 -24.39
C ASP A 100 19.31 0.65 -23.97
N ASP A 101 19.83 0.17 -22.85
CA ASP A 101 19.56 -1.18 -22.31
C ASP A 101 18.40 -1.21 -21.28
N LEU A 102 17.90 -0.03 -20.88
CA LEU A 102 16.84 0.14 -19.89
C LEU A 102 15.76 1.10 -20.41
N PRO A 103 14.84 0.62 -21.27
CA PRO A 103 13.76 1.45 -21.80
C PRO A 103 12.86 1.96 -20.66
N TRP A 104 12.34 3.18 -20.78
CA TRP A 104 11.56 3.84 -19.73
C TRP A 104 10.35 3.03 -19.25
N GLN A 105 9.77 2.19 -20.10
CA GLN A 105 8.63 1.32 -19.74
C GLN A 105 8.99 0.26 -18.69
N LYS A 106 10.29 -0.04 -18.53
CA LYS A 106 10.78 -0.85 -17.42
C LYS A 106 10.89 -0.05 -16.13
N LEU A 107 11.09 1.27 -16.21
CA LEU A 107 11.14 2.17 -15.05
C LEU A 107 9.74 2.57 -14.57
N TYR A 108 8.78 2.70 -15.50
CA TYR A 108 7.39 3.00 -15.20
C TYR A 108 6.43 2.35 -16.20
N ASP A 109 5.51 1.52 -15.70
CA ASP A 109 4.47 0.92 -16.54
C ASP A 109 3.42 1.99 -16.86
N PRO A 110 3.19 2.33 -18.14
CA PRO A 110 2.24 3.37 -18.50
C PRO A 110 0.79 3.02 -18.10
N CYS A 111 0.49 1.76 -17.78
CA CYS A 111 -0.83 1.41 -17.27
C CYS A 111 -1.01 1.82 -15.80
N TRP A 112 0.03 2.23 -15.07
CA TRP A 112 -0.07 2.58 -13.66
C TRP A 112 -0.59 3.99 -13.47
N LEU A 113 -1.69 4.14 -12.74
CA LEU A 113 -2.19 5.44 -12.30
C LEU A 113 -1.95 5.59 -10.80
N PRO A 114 -1.22 6.63 -10.33
CA PRO A 114 -1.04 6.88 -8.91
C PRO A 114 -2.35 7.35 -8.29
N ILE A 115 -2.73 6.77 -7.15
CA ILE A 115 -3.99 7.07 -6.47
C ILE A 115 -3.78 7.56 -5.04
N PHE A 116 -2.74 7.06 -4.36
CA PHE A 116 -2.30 7.56 -3.06
C PHE A 116 -0.85 7.96 -3.13
N LYS A 117 -0.48 8.94 -2.33
CA LYS A 117 0.89 9.44 -2.18
C LYS A 117 1.35 9.32 -0.74
N GLU A 118 2.61 8.94 -0.57
CA GLU A 118 3.34 8.86 0.68
C GLU A 118 4.71 9.52 0.46
N ASP A 119 4.88 10.78 0.85
CA ASP A 119 6.09 11.55 0.55
C ASP A 119 6.49 11.49 -0.95
N SER A 120 7.56 10.75 -1.28
CA SER A 120 8.05 10.51 -2.65
C SER A 120 7.53 9.19 -3.28
N ASN A 121 6.87 8.35 -2.49
CA ASN A 121 6.31 7.06 -2.93
C ASN A 121 4.85 7.20 -3.38
N PHE A 122 4.40 6.26 -4.21
CA PHE A 122 3.04 6.22 -4.71
C PHE A 122 2.46 4.82 -4.59
N TYR A 123 1.17 4.76 -4.25
CA TYR A 123 0.36 3.57 -4.47
C TYR A 123 -0.36 3.73 -5.80
N VAL A 124 -0.15 2.77 -6.69
CA VAL A 124 -0.65 2.83 -8.08
C VAL A 124 -1.68 1.73 -8.33
N ILE A 125 -2.61 2.02 -9.23
CA ILE A 125 -3.54 1.04 -9.79
C ILE A 125 -3.19 0.77 -11.25
N PRO A 126 -2.99 -0.49 -11.65
CA PRO A 126 -2.97 -0.89 -13.05
C PRO A 126 -4.33 -0.64 -13.71
N THR A 127 -4.32 0.19 -14.75
CA THR A 127 -5.44 0.47 -15.65
C THR A 127 -5.33 -0.40 -16.91
N SER A 128 -6.33 -0.36 -17.78
CA SER A 128 -6.34 -1.23 -18.97
C SER A 128 -7.15 -0.68 -20.11
N LEU A 129 -6.87 -1.15 -21.32
CA LEU A 129 -7.69 -0.90 -22.50
C LEU A 129 -9.04 -1.63 -22.46
N LYS A 130 -9.21 -2.58 -21.54
CA LYS A 130 -10.46 -3.33 -21.35
C LYS A 130 -11.13 -2.93 -20.04
N PRO A 131 -12.47 -2.92 -19.97
CA PRO A 131 -13.17 -2.73 -18.71
C PRO A 131 -12.73 -3.75 -17.67
N GLN A 132 -12.47 -3.27 -16.45
CA GLN A 132 -12.14 -4.10 -15.30
C GLN A 132 -13.01 -3.68 -14.13
N LYS A 133 -13.47 -4.66 -13.36
CA LYS A 133 -14.24 -4.36 -12.14
C LYS A 133 -13.31 -3.94 -11.00
N HIS A 134 -12.21 -4.67 -10.85
CA HIS A 134 -11.23 -4.55 -9.78
C HIS A 134 -9.82 -4.60 -10.37
N SER A 135 -8.86 -4.01 -9.68
CA SER A 135 -7.43 -4.06 -10.02
C SER A 135 -6.62 -3.98 -8.73
N PRO A 136 -5.47 -4.67 -8.65
CA PRO A 136 -4.63 -4.63 -7.44
C PRO A 136 -4.10 -3.23 -7.17
N ILE A 137 -3.74 -3.00 -5.90
CA ILE A 137 -2.98 -1.83 -5.46
C ILE A 137 -1.52 -2.27 -5.40
N LEU A 138 -0.65 -1.56 -6.10
CA LEU A 138 0.79 -1.81 -6.11
C LEU A 138 1.51 -0.67 -5.38
N ASP A 139 2.62 -1.01 -4.72
CA ASP A 139 3.54 -0.04 -4.16
C ASP A 139 4.60 0.31 -5.22
N LYS A 140 4.72 1.60 -5.54
CA LYS A 140 5.79 2.14 -6.37
C LYS A 140 6.71 2.97 -5.48
N SER A 141 7.54 2.27 -4.72
CA SER A 141 8.55 2.87 -3.86
C SER A 141 9.92 2.97 -4.56
N GLU A 142 10.55 4.14 -4.48
CA GLU A 142 11.83 4.43 -5.16
C GLU A 142 13.04 3.73 -4.51
N TYR A 143 12.85 3.16 -3.31
CA TYR A 143 13.94 2.57 -2.52
C TYR A 143 14.33 1.14 -2.92
N PHE A 144 13.58 0.47 -3.79
CA PHE A 144 13.91 -0.90 -4.25
C PHE A 144 14.59 -0.85 -5.63
N CYS A 145 15.84 -0.37 -5.64
CA CYS A 145 16.78 -0.43 -6.76
C CYS A 145 17.42 -1.83 -6.89
N SER A 146 16.63 -2.84 -7.19
CA SER A 146 17.16 -4.04 -7.86
C SER A 146 16.54 -4.11 -9.25
N ASP A 147 17.27 -4.68 -10.22
CA ASP A 147 16.95 -4.69 -11.66
C ASP A 147 15.55 -5.19 -12.06
N ASP A 148 14.79 -5.74 -11.11
CA ASP A 148 13.36 -5.96 -11.23
C ASP A 148 12.59 -4.92 -10.41
N VAL A 149 11.87 -4.01 -11.09
CA VAL A 149 10.88 -3.15 -10.44
C VAL A 149 9.91 -4.04 -9.67
N TRP A 150 10.04 -4.07 -8.35
CA TRP A 150 9.21 -4.90 -7.48
C TRP A 150 7.77 -4.44 -7.61
N LYS A 151 6.98 -5.14 -8.43
CA LYS A 151 5.53 -5.02 -8.48
C LYS A 151 4.95 -5.70 -7.24
N SER A 152 5.19 -5.14 -6.07
CA SER A 152 4.66 -5.72 -4.84
C SER A 152 3.17 -5.39 -4.76
N GLU A 153 2.33 -6.40 -4.96
CA GLU A 153 0.90 -6.27 -4.65
C GLU A 153 0.75 -5.99 -3.15
N VAL A 154 0.23 -4.81 -2.86
CA VAL A 154 -0.10 -4.32 -1.52
C VAL A 154 -1.48 -4.80 -1.14
N PHE A 155 -2.46 -4.69 -2.03
CA PHE A 155 -3.80 -5.24 -1.83
C PHE A 155 -4.36 -5.76 -3.14
N PRO A 156 -5.22 -6.79 -3.11
CA PRO A 156 -5.79 -7.35 -4.32
C PRO A 156 -6.78 -6.41 -5.01
N ASN A 157 -7.32 -5.43 -4.30
CA ASN A 157 -8.24 -4.40 -4.81
C ASN A 157 -8.46 -3.25 -3.80
N LEU A 158 -9.14 -2.18 -4.22
CA LEU A 158 -9.44 -1.01 -3.37
C LEU A 158 -10.35 -1.38 -2.20
N THR A 159 -11.34 -2.24 -2.41
CA THR A 159 -12.26 -2.66 -1.34
C THR A 159 -11.49 -3.28 -0.17
N ASN A 160 -10.56 -4.19 -0.44
CA ASN A 160 -9.71 -4.82 0.57
C ASN A 160 -8.81 -3.80 1.29
N MET A 161 -8.22 -2.86 0.55
CA MET A 161 -7.41 -1.79 1.14
C MET A 161 -8.25 -0.93 2.09
N MET A 162 -9.44 -0.49 1.66
CA MET A 162 -10.30 0.35 2.48
C MET A 162 -10.88 -0.40 3.69
N LEU A 163 -11.14 -1.71 3.57
CA LEU A 163 -11.52 -2.54 4.72
C LEU A 163 -10.42 -2.61 5.78
N ALA A 164 -9.16 -2.74 5.35
CA ALA A 164 -8.01 -2.70 6.24
C ALA A 164 -7.88 -1.33 6.92
N VAL A 165 -7.98 -0.23 6.16
CA VAL A 165 -7.94 1.14 6.70
C VAL A 165 -9.06 1.37 7.73
N ALA A 166 -10.28 0.93 7.44
CA ALA A 166 -11.40 1.06 8.37
C ALA A 166 -11.15 0.31 9.68
N GLU A 167 -10.69 -0.94 9.62
CA GLU A 167 -10.37 -1.72 10.82
C GLU A 167 -9.18 -1.15 11.60
N CYS A 168 -8.19 -0.56 10.92
CA CYS A 168 -7.07 0.11 11.58
C CYS A 168 -7.51 1.33 12.39
N TRP A 169 -8.42 2.15 11.86
CA TRP A 169 -9.03 3.24 12.61
C TRP A 169 -9.83 2.72 13.81
N GLU A 170 -10.75 1.78 13.59
CA GLU A 170 -11.67 1.28 14.61
C GLU A 170 -10.99 0.52 15.75
N SER A 171 -9.88 -0.15 15.46
CA SER A 171 -9.10 -0.88 16.47
C SER A 171 -8.10 0.00 17.24
N GLY A 172 -7.94 1.26 16.83
CA GLY A 172 -6.90 2.16 17.34
C GLY A 172 -5.48 1.77 16.91
N ALA A 173 -5.35 0.95 15.84
CA ALA A 173 -4.05 0.75 15.20
C ALA A 173 -3.55 2.08 14.62
N TYR A 174 -4.46 2.88 14.07
CA TYR A 174 -4.25 4.30 13.77
C TYR A 174 -4.76 5.14 14.94
N HIS A 175 -3.91 6.05 15.44
CA HIS A 175 -4.24 6.85 16.62
C HIS A 175 -3.51 8.18 16.62
N ILE A 176 -4.02 9.13 17.40
CA ILE A 176 -3.32 10.40 17.65
C ILE A 176 -2.33 10.21 18.80
N ALA A 177 -1.09 10.61 18.57
CA ALA A 177 -0.02 10.64 19.55
C ALA A 177 0.52 12.07 19.72
N LYS A 178 1.33 12.31 20.75
CA LYS A 178 1.98 13.61 21.00
C LYS A 178 3.48 13.51 20.69
N ASN A 179 3.99 14.46 19.92
CA ASN A 179 5.42 14.55 19.64
C ASN A 179 6.17 15.12 20.86
N ILE A 180 7.50 15.28 20.75
CA ILE A 180 8.33 15.82 21.85
C ILE A 180 7.97 17.26 22.26
N TYR A 181 7.24 17.99 21.41
CA TYR A 181 6.75 19.35 21.66
C TYR A 181 5.31 19.37 22.20
N GLY A 182 4.69 18.20 22.36
CA GLY A 182 3.30 18.06 22.83
C GLY A 182 2.23 18.28 21.76
N GLU A 183 2.63 18.42 20.50
CA GLU A 183 1.75 18.57 19.36
C GLU A 183 1.19 17.22 18.93
N ASP A 184 -0.09 17.22 18.57
CA ASP A 184 -0.78 16.02 18.16
C ASP A 184 -0.41 15.66 16.72
N TYR A 185 -0.13 14.38 16.47
CA TYR A 185 0.17 13.84 15.15
C TYR A 185 -0.43 12.44 14.98
N LEU A 186 -0.63 12.05 13.72
CA LEU A 186 -1.14 10.73 13.37
C LEU A 186 -0.02 9.69 13.50
N SER A 187 -0.27 8.64 14.28
CA SER A 187 0.69 7.58 14.56
C SER A 187 0.07 6.19 14.35
N ILE A 188 0.95 5.20 14.21
CA ILE A 188 0.57 3.82 13.95
C ILE A 188 1.14 2.83 14.96
N ARG A 189 0.35 1.80 15.28
CA ARG A 189 0.84 0.60 15.96
C ARG A 189 1.21 -0.43 14.91
N LEU A 190 2.49 -0.42 14.50
CA LEU A 190 3.02 -1.21 13.37
C LEU A 190 2.53 -2.66 13.37
N SER A 191 2.68 -3.41 14.47
CA SER A 191 2.27 -4.81 14.53
C SER A 191 0.77 -5.01 14.31
N ASN A 192 -0.08 -4.15 14.91
CA ASN A 192 -1.52 -4.20 14.72
C ASN A 192 -1.89 -3.91 13.26
N THR A 193 -1.31 -2.86 12.67
CA THR A 193 -1.53 -2.49 11.26
C THR A 193 -1.11 -3.63 10.33
N SER A 194 0.05 -4.25 10.57
CA SER A 194 0.53 -5.40 9.78
C SER A 194 -0.42 -6.59 9.87
N MET A 195 -0.92 -6.93 11.07
CA MET A 195 -1.89 -8.02 11.22
C MET A 195 -3.19 -7.75 10.48
N ILE A 196 -3.71 -6.53 10.57
CA ILE A 196 -4.93 -6.12 9.86
C ILE A 196 -4.69 -6.15 8.35
N ASN A 197 -3.57 -5.62 7.87
CA ASN A 197 -3.23 -5.66 6.44
C ASN A 197 -3.16 -7.10 5.93
N LEU A 198 -2.49 -8.00 6.67
CA LEU A 198 -2.38 -9.42 6.30
C LEU A 198 -3.76 -10.11 6.21
N LYS A 199 -4.71 -9.76 7.09
CA LYS A 199 -6.09 -10.27 7.06
C LYS A 199 -6.79 -9.98 5.73
N TYR A 200 -6.50 -8.83 5.10
CA TYR A 200 -7.10 -8.40 3.83
C TYR A 200 -6.23 -8.69 2.60
N ARG A 201 -5.12 -9.41 2.76
CA ARG A 201 -4.22 -9.86 1.70
C ARG A 201 -4.20 -11.40 1.61
N PRO A 202 -5.25 -12.04 1.03
CA PRO A 202 -5.39 -13.49 1.08
C PRO A 202 -4.22 -14.26 0.46
N GLY A 203 -3.60 -13.73 -0.61
CA GLY A 203 -2.39 -14.31 -1.20
C GLY A 203 -1.23 -14.33 -0.22
N ARG A 204 -0.89 -13.17 0.37
CA ARG A 204 0.18 -13.04 1.38
C ARG A 204 -0.10 -13.90 2.62
N LYS A 205 -1.34 -13.92 3.09
CA LYS A 205 -1.76 -14.75 4.22
C LYS A 205 -1.50 -16.23 3.96
N ARG A 206 -1.87 -16.73 2.76
CA ARG A 206 -1.57 -18.11 2.35
C ARG A 206 -0.06 -18.37 2.34
N SER A 207 0.74 -17.44 1.81
CA SER A 207 2.21 -17.61 1.78
C SER A 207 2.79 -17.72 3.19
N VAL A 208 2.33 -16.89 4.13
CA VAL A 208 2.72 -16.96 5.55
C VAL A 208 2.30 -18.31 6.18
N GLU A 209 1.09 -18.78 5.91
CA GLU A 209 0.60 -20.07 6.42
C GLU A 209 1.44 -21.26 5.89
N LEU A 210 1.74 -21.28 4.59
CA LEU A 210 2.61 -22.30 3.98
C LEU A 210 4.02 -22.27 4.59
N LEU A 211 4.57 -21.07 4.80
CA LEU A 211 5.88 -20.90 5.42
C LEU A 211 5.90 -21.43 6.87
N LEU A 212 4.87 -21.11 7.67
CA LEU A 212 4.73 -21.60 9.05
C LEU A 212 4.58 -23.14 9.13
N ASN A 213 4.02 -23.75 8.09
CA ASN A 213 3.84 -25.19 7.96
C ASN A 213 5.03 -25.90 7.28
N ALA A 214 6.14 -25.19 7.03
CA ALA A 214 7.33 -25.71 6.35
C ALA A 214 7.07 -26.21 4.92
N GLN A 215 6.02 -25.69 4.25
CA GLN A 215 5.65 -25.99 2.86
C GLN A 215 6.22 -24.93 1.89
N GLU A 216 7.38 -24.37 2.20
CA GLU A 216 8.04 -23.30 1.45
C GLU A 216 8.46 -23.71 0.02
N SER A 217 8.45 -24.99 -0.34
CA SER A 217 8.62 -25.46 -1.73
C SER A 217 7.41 -25.15 -2.63
N GLU A 218 6.25 -24.80 -2.05
CA GLU A 218 5.05 -24.40 -2.79
C GLU A 218 5.04 -22.91 -3.14
N LEU A 219 6.04 -22.14 -2.67
CA LEU A 219 6.13 -20.70 -2.86
C LEU A 219 7.15 -20.37 -3.95
N SER A 220 6.86 -19.34 -4.75
CA SER A 220 7.89 -18.67 -5.53
C SER A 220 8.91 -18.00 -4.61
N LYS A 221 10.08 -17.61 -5.14
CA LYS A 221 11.10 -16.88 -4.36
C LYS A 221 10.53 -15.58 -3.80
N GLU A 222 9.73 -14.87 -4.58
CA GLU A 222 9.10 -13.59 -4.24
C GLU A 222 8.01 -13.76 -3.17
N GLU A 223 7.19 -14.81 -3.29
CA GLU A 223 6.20 -15.16 -2.28
C GLU A 223 6.86 -15.55 -0.95
N LEU A 224 7.96 -16.30 -1.02
CA LEU A 224 8.74 -16.72 0.13
C LEU A 224 9.36 -15.52 0.88
N ILE A 225 10.05 -14.63 0.16
CA ILE A 225 10.64 -13.42 0.72
C ILE A 225 9.55 -12.59 1.40
N GLY A 226 8.45 -12.31 0.69
CA GLY A 226 7.35 -11.54 1.26
C GLY A 226 6.73 -12.20 2.50
N ALA A 227 6.60 -13.53 2.52
CA ALA A 227 6.11 -14.25 3.69
C ALA A 227 7.02 -14.10 4.92
N TYR A 228 8.34 -14.09 4.75
CA TYR A 228 9.28 -13.82 5.85
C TYR A 228 9.17 -12.38 6.37
N HIS A 229 9.08 -11.39 5.48
CA HIS A 229 8.86 -9.99 5.86
C HIS A 229 7.55 -9.82 6.65
N GLU A 230 6.45 -10.42 6.18
CA GLU A 230 5.15 -10.37 6.86
C GLU A 230 5.21 -11.04 8.25
N LEU A 231 5.92 -12.17 8.40
CA LEU A 231 6.11 -12.81 9.71
C LEU A 231 6.80 -11.92 10.74
N VAL A 232 7.82 -11.16 10.31
CA VAL A 232 8.50 -10.18 11.17
C VAL A 232 7.57 -9.00 11.45
N ALA A 233 6.90 -8.46 10.43
CA ALA A 233 6.03 -7.29 10.54
C ALA A 233 4.86 -7.51 11.51
N ILE A 234 4.32 -8.72 11.59
CA ILE A 234 3.26 -9.08 12.56
C ILE A 234 3.81 -9.56 13.92
N ASN A 235 5.14 -9.56 14.10
CA ASN A 235 5.83 -10.10 15.28
C ASN A 235 5.31 -11.51 15.67
N HIS A 236 5.23 -12.42 14.71
CA HIS A 236 4.63 -13.73 14.94
C HIS A 236 5.45 -14.54 15.97
N PRO A 237 4.83 -15.28 16.92
CA PRO A 237 5.56 -16.03 17.95
C PRO A 237 6.56 -17.06 17.41
N ARG A 238 6.34 -17.56 16.19
CA ARG A 238 7.21 -18.51 15.50
C ARG A 238 8.18 -17.85 14.51
N ALA A 239 8.22 -16.52 14.42
CA ALA A 239 9.04 -15.82 13.43
C ALA A 239 10.53 -16.14 13.59
N GLU A 240 11.07 -16.08 14.81
CA GLU A 240 12.50 -16.35 15.06
C GLU A 240 12.89 -17.79 14.66
N GLU A 241 12.13 -18.80 15.07
CA GLU A 241 12.37 -20.20 14.71
C GLU A 241 12.32 -20.39 13.18
N THR A 242 11.32 -19.78 12.54
CA THR A 242 11.09 -19.90 11.10
C THR A 242 12.22 -19.24 10.31
N LEU A 243 12.68 -18.05 10.71
CA LEU A 243 13.81 -17.35 10.11
C LEU A 243 15.13 -18.12 10.25
N LYS A 244 15.42 -18.66 11.45
CA LYS A 244 16.62 -19.48 11.68
C LYS A 244 16.64 -20.72 10.79
N ARG A 245 15.50 -21.42 10.68
CA ARG A 245 15.34 -22.58 9.80
C ARG A 245 15.57 -22.19 8.33
N GLY A 246 14.97 -21.08 7.90
CA GLY A 246 15.13 -20.55 6.55
C GLY A 246 16.58 -20.20 6.22
N SER A 247 17.23 -19.37 7.04
CA SER A 247 18.64 -18.97 6.87
C SER A 247 19.55 -20.20 6.74
N GLN A 248 19.43 -21.17 7.65
CA GLN A 248 20.24 -22.40 7.58
C GLN A 248 20.01 -23.22 6.30
N LYS A 249 18.75 -23.31 5.85
CA LYS A 249 18.38 -24.04 4.64
C LYS A 249 18.96 -23.37 3.39
N TYR A 250 18.82 -22.04 3.28
CA TYR A 250 19.22 -21.30 2.10
C TYR A 250 20.71 -20.93 2.08
N ALA A 251 21.43 -21.00 3.20
CA ALA A 251 22.88 -20.73 3.26
C ALA A 251 23.73 -21.49 2.23
N ARG A 252 23.26 -22.65 1.73
CA ARG A 252 23.94 -23.47 0.71
C ARG A 252 23.32 -23.41 -0.68
N ILE A 253 22.15 -22.79 -0.80
CA ILE A 253 21.33 -22.80 -2.03
C ILE A 253 21.28 -21.40 -2.64
N ASP A 254 21.08 -20.39 -1.81
CA ASP A 254 20.91 -18.99 -2.17
C ASP A 254 21.46 -18.14 -1.01
N SER A 255 22.72 -17.74 -1.11
CA SER A 255 23.42 -16.99 -0.07
C SER A 255 22.77 -15.62 0.17
N ASP A 256 22.22 -15.01 -0.87
CA ASP A 256 21.62 -13.68 -0.78
C ASP A 256 20.32 -13.76 0.03
N LEU A 257 19.47 -14.75 -0.27
CA LEU A 257 18.28 -15.01 0.54
C LEU A 257 18.66 -15.33 1.99
N SER A 258 19.67 -16.16 2.21
CA SER A 258 20.15 -16.46 3.57
C SER A 258 20.55 -15.20 4.35
N ASN A 259 21.30 -14.30 3.71
CA ASN A 259 21.72 -13.03 4.32
C ASN A 259 20.53 -12.12 4.62
N SER A 260 19.53 -12.03 3.72
CA SER A 260 18.30 -11.29 3.98
C SER A 260 17.53 -11.83 5.19
N LEU A 261 17.47 -13.16 5.37
CA LEU A 261 16.81 -13.76 6.53
C LEU A 261 17.56 -13.50 7.85
N GLU A 262 18.89 -13.44 7.83
CA GLU A 262 19.69 -13.06 9.01
C GLU A 262 19.50 -11.58 9.38
N PHE A 263 19.37 -10.71 8.39
CA PHE A 263 19.01 -9.32 8.60
C PHE A 263 17.62 -9.19 9.25
N LEU A 264 16.61 -9.87 8.69
CA LEU A 264 15.25 -9.90 9.26
C LEU A 264 15.21 -10.47 10.68
N LEU A 265 16.02 -11.47 10.98
CA LEU A 265 16.14 -12.01 12.34
C LEU A 265 16.74 -10.99 13.31
N SER A 266 17.68 -10.18 12.84
CA SER A 266 18.26 -9.10 13.65
C SER A 266 17.23 -7.98 13.91
N ASP A 267 16.42 -7.64 12.90
CA ASP A 267 15.32 -6.68 13.03
C ASP A 267 14.28 -7.15 14.04
N LEU A 268 13.85 -8.40 13.95
CA LEU A 268 12.89 -9.00 14.88
C LEU A 268 13.37 -8.89 16.34
N LYS A 269 14.66 -9.18 16.60
CA LYS A 269 15.24 -9.06 17.95
C LYS A 269 15.24 -7.63 18.45
N ARG A 270 15.61 -6.66 17.60
CA ARG A 270 15.56 -5.22 17.94
C ARG A 270 14.14 -4.76 18.28
N GLN A 271 13.13 -5.27 17.58
CA GLN A 271 11.73 -4.98 17.87
C GLN A 271 11.30 -5.57 19.23
N GLN A 272 11.73 -6.79 19.55
CA GLN A 272 11.43 -7.44 20.83
C GLN A 272 12.12 -6.79 22.03
N GLU A 273 13.28 -6.15 21.83
CA GLU A 273 14.00 -5.43 22.89
C GLU A 273 13.45 -4.01 23.14
N SER A 274 12.69 -3.44 22.21
CA SER A 274 12.17 -2.07 22.28
C SER A 274 10.69 -1.95 22.67
N GLY A 275 9.96 -3.07 22.70
CA GLY A 275 8.56 -3.15 23.15
C GLY A 275 8.42 -3.56 24.61
#